data_AF-A0A8H7GMV7-F1
#
_entry.id   AF-A0A8H7GMV7-F1
#
_cell.length_a   1.000
_cell.length_b   1.000
_cell.length_c   1.000
_cell.angle_alpha   90.00
_cell.angle_beta   90.00
_cell.angle_gamma   90.00
#
_symmetry.space_group_name_H-M   'P 1'
#
loop_
_entity.id
_entity.type
_entity.pdbx_description
1 polymer ?
#
loop_
_entity_poly.entity_id
_entity_poly.type
_entity_poly.pdbx_seq_one_letter_code
_entity_poly.pdbx_strand_id
1 'polypeptide(L)'
;MTDDHDSLQAVIGLEEFACTRPKQFAFGATIPLHYIQMENSLPQVRIKHGQCGVVTPEILKEFTRVPGNWKHVAAGWEFSILCSFSDELYCCGYGPKGELGLGESRVSAHNLEKIELPEISRSASISEVKCSINHVVVKLDSGEFLGWGAARKGQLGSQEPVVTKSGKIKPKPALWKPQPLSFKAETFCLGRDRTILVNDTITILGSEPLELSVKAHTVKAMWSSIHYIQDNGRKHALDGENRIVSVGNNLHGQCFDYNMMSPMKALMWAASTAWFCLKTTRFSLGAGVSTGTAVS
;
A
#
# COMPACT_ATOMS: atom_id res chain seq x y z
N MET A 1 20.08 16.94 -15.84
CA MET A 1 18.81 17.70 -15.89
C MET A 1 17.71 16.67 -15.77
N THR A 2 17.12 16.59 -14.59
CA THR A 2 16.06 15.65 -14.23
C THR A 2 14.73 16.29 -14.57
N ASP A 3 14.01 15.71 -15.53
CA ASP A 3 12.66 16.12 -15.88
C ASP A 3 11.69 15.67 -14.77
N ASP A 4 11.43 16.56 -13.82
CA ASP A 4 10.29 16.46 -12.90
C ASP A 4 9.01 16.85 -13.67
N HIS A 5 8.18 15.85 -13.98
CA HIS A 5 6.91 15.99 -14.71
C HIS A 5 5.74 16.48 -13.81
N ASP A 6 5.94 17.50 -12.98
CA ASP A 6 4.86 18.17 -12.24
C ASP A 6 4.23 19.27 -13.14
N SER A 7 3.49 18.89 -14.18
CA SER A 7 2.63 19.81 -14.93
C SER A 7 1.23 19.89 -14.32
N LEU A 8 0.82 21.11 -13.97
CA LEU A 8 -0.46 21.46 -13.35
C LEU A 8 -1.65 20.86 -14.14
N GLN A 9 -2.38 19.93 -13.53
CA GLN A 9 -3.67 19.45 -14.04
C GLN A 9 -4.83 20.11 -13.30
N ALA A 10 -5.89 20.41 -14.05
CA ALA A 10 -7.06 21.16 -13.61
C ALA A 10 -7.80 20.48 -12.44
N VAL A 11 -8.27 21.30 -11.50
CA VAL A 11 -9.11 20.88 -10.37
C VAL A 11 -10.55 20.74 -10.87
N ILE A 12 -11.11 19.53 -10.78
CA ILE A 12 -12.52 19.23 -11.07
C ILE A 12 -13.14 18.63 -9.79
N GLY A 13 -14.34 19.08 -9.42
CA GLY A 13 -14.95 18.90 -8.10
C GLY A 13 -15.40 17.48 -7.75
N LEU A 14 -15.18 17.10 -6.49
CA LEU A 14 -15.45 15.80 -5.83
C LEU A 14 -16.94 15.54 -5.48
N GLU A 15 -17.89 16.24 -6.09
CA GLU A 15 -19.27 16.31 -5.56
C GLU A 15 -20.07 15.00 -5.71
N GLU A 16 -19.76 14.12 -6.68
CA GLU A 16 -20.43 12.80 -6.84
C GLU A 16 -19.89 11.70 -5.90
N PHE A 17 -18.67 11.85 -5.36
CA PHE A 17 -18.10 10.91 -4.38
C PHE A 17 -18.90 10.86 -3.07
N ALA A 18 -19.64 11.92 -2.75
CA ALA A 18 -20.38 12.05 -1.49
C ALA A 18 -21.52 11.01 -1.34
N CYS A 19 -22.01 10.43 -2.44
CA CYS A 19 -23.12 9.48 -2.42
C CYS A 19 -22.70 8.01 -2.27
N THR A 20 -21.41 7.70 -2.34
CA THR A 20 -20.90 6.34 -2.14
C THR A 20 -20.08 6.26 -0.86
N ARG A 21 -20.21 5.15 -0.11
CA ARG A 21 -19.40 4.91 1.10
C ARG A 21 -18.26 3.94 0.73
N PRO A 22 -17.10 4.44 0.28
CA PRO A 22 -15.95 3.59 -0.03
C PRO A 22 -15.56 2.72 1.17
N LYS A 23 -15.41 1.41 0.94
CA LYS A 23 -14.97 0.47 1.98
C LYS A 23 -13.45 0.35 2.07
N GLN A 24 -12.75 0.45 0.93
CA GLN A 24 -11.29 0.36 0.85
C GLN A 24 -10.77 1.07 -0.41
N PHE A 25 -9.58 1.66 -0.31
CA PHE A 25 -8.79 2.17 -1.43
C PHE A 25 -7.42 1.50 -1.44
N ALA A 26 -6.90 1.23 -2.64
CA ALA A 26 -5.53 0.78 -2.85
C ALA A 26 -4.86 1.60 -3.94
N PHE A 27 -3.63 2.04 -3.68
CA PHE A 27 -2.85 2.90 -4.56
C PHE A 27 -1.57 2.17 -4.98
N GLY A 28 -1.34 2.14 -6.29
CA GLY A 28 -0.10 1.68 -6.90
C GLY A 28 0.63 2.84 -7.57
N ALA A 29 1.92 2.70 -7.85
CA ALA A 29 2.70 3.82 -8.41
C ALA A 29 2.26 4.24 -9.81
N THR A 30 1.75 3.30 -10.61
CA THR A 30 1.16 3.55 -11.94
C THR A 30 -0.36 3.38 -11.93
N ILE A 31 -0.96 3.14 -10.76
CA ILE A 31 -2.37 2.77 -10.58
C ILE A 31 -2.98 3.73 -9.56
N PRO A 32 -3.70 4.77 -9.99
CA PRO A 32 -4.19 5.77 -9.06
C PRO A 32 -5.26 5.26 -8.09
N LEU A 33 -5.98 4.17 -8.39
CA LEU A 33 -6.98 3.62 -7.46
C LEU A 33 -7.53 2.28 -7.96
N HIS A 34 -7.69 1.32 -7.07
CA HIS A 34 -8.77 0.33 -7.20
C HIS A 34 -9.86 0.64 -6.17
N TYR A 35 -11.12 0.59 -6.61
CA TYR A 35 -12.30 0.99 -5.84
C TYR A 35 -13.43 -0.02 -6.03
N ILE A 36 -14.27 -0.20 -4.99
CA ILE A 36 -15.44 -1.08 -5.00
C ILE A 36 -16.72 -0.22 -5.08
N GLN A 37 -17.21 -0.05 -6.33
CA GLN A 37 -18.55 0.39 -6.83
C GLN A 37 -19.12 1.79 -6.44
N MET A 38 -19.53 2.72 -7.32
CA MET A 38 -19.54 2.96 -8.79
C MET A 38 -19.69 4.49 -9.07
N GLU A 39 -19.35 4.88 -10.32
CA GLU A 39 -19.62 6.11 -11.13
C GLU A 39 -18.88 7.46 -10.88
N ASN A 40 -18.15 7.83 -11.96
CA ASN A 40 -17.70 9.13 -12.49
C ASN A 40 -16.36 9.81 -12.12
N SER A 41 -15.55 9.91 -13.21
CA SER A 41 -14.44 10.79 -13.66
C SER A 41 -13.14 11.03 -12.86
N LEU A 42 -12.01 10.77 -13.60
CA LEU A 42 -10.57 11.08 -13.42
C LEU A 42 -9.81 10.42 -12.25
N PRO A 43 -8.63 9.76 -12.45
CA PRO A 43 -7.45 10.24 -13.20
C PRO A 43 -6.99 9.30 -14.35
N GLN A 44 -6.02 9.76 -15.17
CA GLN A 44 -5.44 8.97 -16.27
C GLN A 44 -4.54 7.83 -15.75
N VAL A 45 -4.87 6.59 -16.12
CA VAL A 45 -4.07 5.40 -15.82
C VAL A 45 -3.46 4.88 -17.10
N ARG A 46 -2.13 4.82 -17.19
CA ARG A 46 -1.44 4.20 -18.31
C ARG A 46 -1.45 2.68 -18.13
N ILE A 47 -2.33 1.99 -18.85
CA ILE A 47 -2.49 0.54 -18.82
C ILE A 47 -1.58 -0.07 -19.88
N LYS A 48 -0.32 -0.27 -19.52
CA LYS A 48 0.61 -0.98 -20.39
C LYS A 48 0.44 -2.51 -20.30
N HIS A 49 -0.08 -3.01 -19.16
CA HIS A 49 -0.05 -4.44 -18.85
C HIS A 49 -1.36 -5.00 -18.26
N GLY A 50 -2.48 -4.28 -18.36
CA GLY A 50 -3.79 -4.76 -17.88
C GLY A 50 -3.98 -4.68 -16.36
N GLN A 51 -3.18 -3.86 -15.67
CA GLN A 51 -3.11 -3.81 -14.20
C GLN A 51 -4.37 -3.27 -13.49
N CYS A 52 -5.40 -2.88 -14.26
CA CYS A 52 -6.72 -2.50 -13.77
C CYS A 52 -7.73 -3.67 -13.81
N GLY A 53 -7.35 -4.84 -14.31
CA GLY A 53 -8.24 -6.03 -14.33
C GLY A 53 -9.42 -5.92 -15.28
N VAL A 54 -9.38 -5.01 -16.26
CA VAL A 54 -10.40 -4.80 -17.28
C VAL A 54 -9.78 -4.82 -18.67
N VAL A 55 -10.51 -5.33 -19.66
CA VAL A 55 -10.12 -5.34 -21.07
C VAL A 55 -10.44 -3.97 -21.69
N THR A 56 -9.46 -3.07 -21.73
CA THR A 56 -9.67 -1.68 -22.19
C THR A 56 -8.48 -1.16 -23.01
N PRO A 57 -8.63 -0.06 -23.77
CA PRO A 57 -7.51 0.62 -24.43
C PRO A 57 -6.38 1.00 -23.45
N GLU A 58 -5.19 1.26 -23.98
CA GLU A 58 -3.92 1.49 -23.25
C GLU A 58 -3.97 2.60 -22.17
N ILE A 59 -5.03 3.41 -22.13
CA ILE A 59 -5.22 4.45 -21.12
C ILE A 59 -6.68 4.46 -20.67
N LEU A 60 -6.93 4.25 -19.37
CA LEU A 60 -8.21 4.56 -18.75
C LEU A 60 -8.20 6.01 -18.27
N LYS A 61 -9.21 6.78 -18.68
CA LYS A 61 -9.38 8.18 -18.26
C LYS A 61 -10.42 8.33 -17.15
N GLU A 62 -11.14 7.26 -16.84
CA GLU A 62 -12.28 7.27 -15.92
C GLU A 62 -12.22 6.04 -15.00
N PHE A 63 -12.72 6.20 -13.77
CA PHE A 63 -12.88 5.08 -12.85
C PHE A 63 -13.78 4.02 -13.48
N THR A 64 -13.18 2.88 -13.80
CA THR A 64 -13.88 1.76 -14.42
C THR A 64 -14.13 0.70 -13.36
N ARG A 65 -15.38 0.25 -13.25
CA ARG A 65 -15.73 -0.85 -12.35
C ARG A 65 -15.07 -2.13 -12.85
N VAL A 66 -14.29 -2.77 -11.98
CA VAL A 66 -13.81 -4.13 -12.21
C VAL A 66 -14.97 -5.10 -11.94
N PRO A 67 -15.42 -5.91 -12.93
CA PRO A 67 -16.49 -6.88 -12.73
C PRO A 67 -16.16 -7.85 -11.59
N GLY A 68 -17.15 -8.20 -10.78
CA GLY A 68 -16.99 -9.10 -9.64
C GLY A 68 -17.45 -8.49 -8.32
N ASN A 69 -17.32 -9.28 -7.25
CA ASN A 69 -17.63 -8.86 -5.89
C ASN A 69 -16.40 -9.06 -5.00
N TRP A 70 -15.79 -7.95 -4.61
CA TRP A 70 -14.46 -7.91 -4.00
C TRP A 70 -14.55 -7.56 -2.52
N LYS A 71 -13.91 -8.38 -1.68
CA LYS A 71 -13.76 -8.21 -0.24
C LYS A 71 -12.55 -7.34 0.09
N HIS A 72 -11.42 -7.58 -0.58
CA HIS A 72 -10.18 -6.81 -0.42
C HIS A 72 -9.58 -6.44 -1.76
N VAL A 73 -8.87 -5.32 -1.78
CA VAL A 73 -8.03 -4.93 -2.91
C VAL A 73 -6.70 -4.39 -2.45
N ALA A 74 -5.65 -4.72 -3.19
CA ALA A 74 -4.30 -4.23 -2.98
C ALA A 74 -3.63 -3.96 -4.33
N ALA A 75 -2.80 -2.92 -4.39
CA ALA A 75 -2.12 -2.50 -5.60
C ALA A 75 -0.61 -2.39 -5.33
N GLY A 76 0.19 -2.92 -6.24
CA GLY A 76 1.64 -2.80 -6.24
C GLY A 76 2.13 -1.76 -7.24
N TRP A 77 3.33 -1.95 -7.79
CA TRP A 77 3.89 -0.98 -8.75
C TRP A 77 3.15 -0.98 -10.09
N GLU A 78 3.02 -2.16 -10.70
CA GLU A 78 2.41 -2.41 -12.01
C GLU A 78 1.45 -3.62 -11.99
N PHE A 79 1.04 -4.06 -10.80
CA PHE A 79 0.12 -5.18 -10.62
C PHE A 79 -0.90 -4.88 -9.53
N SER A 80 -1.99 -5.65 -9.54
CA SER A 80 -3.07 -5.55 -8.55
C SER A 80 -3.49 -6.94 -8.10
N ILE A 81 -3.93 -7.02 -6.85
CA ILE A 81 -4.45 -8.23 -6.22
C ILE A 81 -5.85 -7.93 -5.69
N LEU A 82 -6.81 -8.75 -6.07
CA LEU A 82 -8.21 -8.66 -5.66
C LEU A 82 -8.59 -9.95 -4.93
N CYS A 83 -9.30 -9.80 -3.81
CA CYS A 83 -9.84 -10.92 -3.04
C CYS A 83 -11.36 -10.90 -3.15
N SER A 84 -11.97 -12.01 -3.56
CA SER A 84 -13.43 -12.15 -3.55
C SER A 84 -13.98 -12.39 -2.13
N PHE A 85 -15.31 -12.36 -1.99
CA PHE A 85 -15.97 -12.81 -0.75
C PHE A 85 -15.96 -14.34 -0.57
N SER A 86 -15.59 -15.10 -1.60
CA SER A 86 -15.32 -16.55 -1.52
C SER A 86 -13.88 -16.87 -1.12
N ASP A 87 -13.11 -15.86 -0.65
CA ASP A 87 -11.69 -15.98 -0.30
C ASP A 87 -10.80 -16.47 -1.46
N GLU A 88 -11.20 -16.19 -2.70
CA GLU A 88 -10.39 -16.44 -3.90
C GLU A 88 -9.57 -15.20 -4.25
N LEU A 89 -8.28 -15.39 -4.57
CA LEU A 89 -7.40 -14.32 -5.00
C LEU A 89 -7.26 -14.28 -6.51
N TYR A 90 -7.26 -13.06 -7.04
CA TYR A 90 -7.06 -12.76 -8.44
C TYR A 90 -5.95 -11.72 -8.59
N CYS A 91 -5.18 -11.82 -9.66
CA CYS A 91 -4.19 -10.82 -10.04
C CYS A 91 -4.37 -10.33 -11.47
N CYS A 92 -3.80 -9.16 -11.75
CA CYS A 92 -3.63 -8.62 -13.09
C CYS A 92 -2.42 -7.67 -13.10
N GLY A 93 -1.92 -7.34 -14.29
CA GLY A 93 -0.79 -6.44 -14.50
C GLY A 93 0.53 -7.15 -14.81
N TYR A 94 1.64 -6.56 -14.37
CA TYR A 94 3.00 -7.02 -14.65
C TYR A 94 3.79 -7.24 -13.36
N GLY A 95 4.39 -8.42 -13.26
CA GLY A 95 5.12 -8.89 -12.08
C GLY A 95 6.31 -9.77 -12.45
N PRO A 96 7.42 -9.19 -12.94
CA PRO A 96 8.59 -9.93 -13.42
C PRO A 96 9.41 -10.60 -12.32
N LYS A 97 9.13 -10.34 -11.04
CA LYS A 97 9.77 -10.95 -9.87
C LYS A 97 8.78 -11.82 -9.10
N GLY A 98 7.76 -12.33 -9.78
CA GLY A 98 6.77 -13.24 -9.22
C GLY A 98 5.63 -12.57 -8.48
N GLU A 99 5.47 -11.25 -8.59
CA GLU A 99 4.42 -10.47 -7.90
C GLU A 99 3.00 -10.94 -8.20
N LEU A 100 2.78 -11.58 -9.36
CA LEU A 100 1.47 -12.11 -9.76
C LEU A 100 1.12 -13.44 -9.07
N GLY A 101 2.10 -14.17 -8.51
CA GLY A 101 1.86 -15.46 -7.85
C GLY A 101 1.45 -16.60 -8.80
N LEU A 102 1.53 -16.40 -10.12
CA LEU A 102 1.06 -17.35 -11.15
C LEU A 102 2.13 -18.38 -11.57
N GLY A 103 3.36 -18.28 -11.05
CA GLY A 103 4.50 -19.12 -11.43
C GLY A 103 5.57 -18.37 -12.24
N GLU A 104 6.74 -19.02 -12.43
CA GLU A 104 7.94 -18.38 -12.99
C GLU A 104 7.83 -17.97 -14.46
N SER A 105 7.05 -18.69 -15.25
CA SER A 105 6.82 -18.37 -16.67
C SER A 105 5.75 -17.30 -16.90
N ARG A 106 5.12 -16.79 -15.82
CA ARG A 106 3.89 -15.99 -15.90
C ARG A 106 4.10 -14.60 -15.31
N VAL A 107 4.78 -13.74 -16.08
CA VAL A 107 5.18 -12.39 -15.65
C VAL A 107 4.17 -11.29 -15.96
N SER A 108 3.13 -11.57 -16.75
CA SER A 108 2.07 -10.62 -17.10
C SER A 108 0.71 -11.32 -17.12
N ALA A 109 -0.33 -10.61 -16.67
CA ALA A 109 -1.72 -11.03 -16.68
C ALA A 109 -2.59 -9.85 -17.16
N HIS A 110 -3.02 -9.89 -18.42
CA HIS A 110 -3.81 -8.80 -19.03
C HIS A 110 -5.27 -8.77 -18.57
N ASN A 111 -5.73 -9.89 -18.01
CA ASN A 111 -7.06 -10.07 -17.42
C ASN A 111 -6.91 -10.43 -15.95
N LEU A 112 -8.02 -10.42 -15.21
CA LEU A 112 -8.06 -11.04 -13.90
C LEU A 112 -7.80 -12.54 -14.02
N GLU A 113 -6.80 -12.99 -13.30
CA GLU A 113 -6.39 -14.39 -13.27
C GLU A 113 -6.37 -14.91 -11.85
N LYS A 114 -6.93 -16.10 -11.66
CA LYS A 114 -7.00 -16.73 -10.34
C LYS A 114 -5.60 -17.16 -9.88
N ILE A 115 -5.28 -16.84 -8.65
CA ILE A 115 -4.05 -17.26 -7.97
C ILE A 115 -4.36 -18.54 -7.18
N GLU A 116 -3.58 -19.59 -7.43
CA GLU A 116 -3.68 -20.84 -6.67
C GLU A 116 -3.03 -20.68 -5.29
N LEU A 117 -3.82 -20.90 -4.23
CA LEU A 117 -3.36 -20.80 -2.85
C LEU A 117 -2.97 -22.19 -2.30
N PRO A 118 -1.99 -22.25 -1.36
CA PRO A 118 -1.58 -23.49 -0.72
C PRO A 118 -2.71 -24.07 0.15
N GLU A 119 -2.65 -25.38 0.42
CA GLU A 119 -3.73 -26.12 1.10
C GLU A 119 -4.08 -25.56 2.49
N ILE A 120 -3.10 -24.99 3.18
CA ILE A 120 -3.26 -24.33 4.48
C ILE A 120 -4.30 -23.20 4.47
N SER A 121 -4.56 -22.60 3.31
CA SER A 121 -5.57 -21.57 3.13
C SER A 121 -6.99 -22.12 2.98
N ARG A 122 -7.19 -23.42 2.74
CA ARG A 122 -8.52 -23.98 2.47
C ARG A 122 -9.43 -24.00 3.70
N SER A 123 -8.85 -23.97 4.89
CA SER A 123 -9.59 -24.01 6.17
C SER A 123 -9.61 -22.66 6.90
N ALA A 124 -9.22 -21.57 6.23
CA ALA A 124 -9.08 -20.25 6.82
C ALA A 124 -9.55 -19.18 5.84
N SER A 125 -10.16 -18.11 6.34
CA SER A 125 -10.57 -16.98 5.51
C SER A 125 -9.45 -15.96 5.37
N ILE A 126 -9.42 -15.26 4.24
CA ILE A 126 -8.46 -14.17 4.02
C ILE A 126 -8.91 -12.95 4.81
N SER A 127 -8.13 -12.54 5.82
CA SER A 127 -8.48 -11.39 6.67
C SER A 127 -7.95 -10.07 6.12
N GLU A 128 -6.76 -10.08 5.51
CA GLU A 128 -6.11 -8.90 4.95
C GLU A 128 -5.23 -9.25 3.76
N VAL A 129 -5.23 -8.40 2.73
CA VAL A 129 -4.33 -8.47 1.59
C VAL A 129 -3.61 -7.13 1.46
N LYS A 130 -2.27 -7.14 1.43
CA LYS A 130 -1.48 -5.92 1.18
C LYS A 130 -0.40 -6.20 0.14
N CYS A 131 -0.16 -5.20 -0.69
CA CYS A 131 0.90 -5.21 -1.69
C CYS A 131 1.90 -4.11 -1.37
N SER A 132 3.17 -4.45 -1.54
CA SER A 132 4.23 -3.49 -1.76
C SER A 132 4.42 -3.30 -3.27
N ILE A 133 5.45 -2.56 -3.64
CA ILE A 133 5.92 -2.38 -5.01
C ILE A 133 6.24 -3.70 -5.69
N ASN A 134 6.77 -4.67 -4.94
CA ASN A 134 7.35 -5.88 -5.52
C ASN A 134 7.06 -7.18 -4.76
N HIS A 135 6.22 -7.14 -3.72
CA HIS A 135 5.84 -8.35 -2.99
C HIS A 135 4.43 -8.21 -2.40
N VAL A 136 3.83 -9.35 -2.11
CA VAL A 136 2.47 -9.46 -1.57
C VAL A 136 2.53 -10.24 -0.28
N VAL A 137 1.76 -9.78 0.70
CA VAL A 137 1.56 -10.49 1.96
C VAL A 137 0.07 -10.55 2.25
N VAL A 138 -0.40 -11.76 2.54
CA VAL A 138 -1.78 -12.07 2.88
C VAL A 138 -1.81 -12.62 4.29
N LYS A 139 -2.74 -12.12 5.10
CA LYS A 139 -3.02 -12.66 6.44
C LYS A 139 -4.31 -13.45 6.40
N LEU A 140 -4.28 -14.63 7.00
CA LEU A 140 -5.44 -15.49 7.22
C LEU A 140 -6.00 -15.24 8.62
N ASP A 141 -7.30 -15.49 8.81
CA ASP A 141 -7.96 -15.40 10.13
C ASP A 141 -7.43 -16.41 11.15
N SER A 142 -6.84 -17.53 10.69
CA SER A 142 -6.06 -18.47 11.49
C SER A 142 -4.79 -17.86 12.11
N GLY A 143 -4.42 -16.64 11.70
CA GLY A 143 -3.17 -15.97 12.08
C GLY A 143 -1.96 -16.42 11.26
N GLU A 144 -2.16 -17.22 10.22
CA GLU A 144 -1.13 -17.60 9.26
C GLU A 144 -0.94 -16.54 8.18
N PHE A 145 0.28 -16.49 7.64
CA PHE A 145 0.65 -15.54 6.60
C PHE A 145 1.07 -16.29 5.35
N LEU A 146 0.62 -15.78 4.20
CA LEU A 146 1.10 -16.19 2.90
C LEU A 146 1.85 -15.02 2.27
N GLY A 147 2.84 -15.31 1.45
CA GLY A 147 3.51 -14.27 0.68
C GLY A 147 4.18 -14.77 -0.58
N TRP A 148 4.37 -13.83 -1.50
CA TRP A 148 5.05 -14.07 -2.77
C TRP A 148 5.61 -12.77 -3.37
N GLY A 149 6.32 -12.90 -4.49
CA GLY A 149 7.04 -11.82 -5.16
C GLY A 149 8.51 -11.75 -4.75
N ALA A 150 9.09 -10.55 -4.79
CA ALA A 150 10.49 -10.31 -4.47
C ALA A 150 10.82 -10.71 -3.02
N ALA A 151 11.85 -11.55 -2.87
CA ALA A 151 12.27 -12.08 -1.57
C ALA A 151 13.77 -11.86 -1.27
N ARG A 152 14.54 -11.33 -2.24
CA ARG A 152 16.00 -11.21 -2.18
C ARG A 152 16.53 -10.44 -0.95
N LYS A 153 15.74 -9.54 -0.37
CA LYS A 153 16.12 -8.72 0.79
C LYS A 153 15.65 -9.31 2.12
N GLY A 154 14.96 -10.45 2.10
CA GLY A 154 14.38 -11.06 3.31
C GLY A 154 13.05 -10.45 3.72
N GLN A 155 12.38 -9.67 2.85
CA GLN A 155 11.10 -9.03 3.18
C GLN A 155 9.96 -10.03 3.37
N LEU A 156 10.11 -11.27 2.89
CA LEU A 156 9.17 -12.37 3.10
C LEU A 156 9.70 -13.37 4.15
N GLY A 157 10.59 -12.92 5.04
CA GLY A 157 11.23 -13.75 6.06
C GLY A 157 12.33 -14.64 5.50
N SER A 158 12.82 -15.55 6.34
CA SER A 158 13.83 -16.55 5.97
C SER A 158 13.23 -17.55 4.99
N GLN A 159 13.85 -17.67 3.82
CA GLN A 159 13.48 -18.62 2.78
C GLN A 159 14.61 -19.62 2.60
N GLU A 160 14.26 -20.88 2.34
CA GLU A 160 15.25 -21.91 2.03
C GLU A 160 16.13 -21.44 0.87
N PRO A 161 17.47 -21.44 1.06
CA PRO A 161 18.37 -20.92 0.06
C PRO A 161 18.46 -21.85 -1.14
N VAL A 162 18.73 -21.28 -2.31
CA VAL A 162 18.82 -22.03 -3.57
C VAL A 162 20.28 -22.34 -3.86
N VAL A 163 20.57 -23.62 -4.13
CA VAL A 163 21.87 -24.04 -4.68
C VAL A 163 21.87 -23.73 -6.18
N THR A 164 22.75 -22.83 -6.59
CA THR A 164 22.92 -22.48 -8.00
C THR A 164 23.58 -23.61 -8.80
N LYS A 165 23.48 -23.56 -10.14
CA LYS A 165 24.17 -24.49 -11.05
C LYS A 165 25.69 -24.57 -10.82
N SER A 166 26.30 -23.55 -10.21
CA SER A 166 27.72 -23.50 -9.84
C SER A 166 28.01 -23.92 -8.40
N GLY A 167 27.06 -24.56 -7.71
CA GLY A 167 27.19 -25.02 -6.32
C GLY A 167 27.11 -23.92 -5.26
N LYS A 168 26.96 -22.65 -5.65
CA LYS A 168 26.86 -21.53 -4.69
C LYS A 168 25.46 -21.48 -4.07
N ILE A 169 25.39 -21.39 -2.76
CA ILE A 169 24.16 -21.14 -1.99
C ILE A 169 23.80 -19.65 -2.10
N LYS A 170 22.60 -19.33 -2.56
CA LYS A 170 22.09 -17.95 -2.67
C LYS A 170 20.71 -17.82 -2.05
N PRO A 171 20.37 -16.66 -1.45
CA PRO A 171 19.00 -16.39 -1.03
C PRO A 171 18.07 -16.47 -2.25
N LYS A 172 16.86 -17.01 -2.02
CA LYS A 172 15.85 -17.13 -3.06
C LYS A 172 15.45 -15.73 -3.55
N PRO A 173 15.60 -15.41 -4.85
CA PRO A 173 15.39 -14.05 -5.34
C PRO A 173 13.92 -13.63 -5.32
N ALA A 174 13.03 -14.59 -5.59
CA ALA A 174 11.59 -14.41 -5.66
C ALA A 174 10.85 -15.70 -5.26
N LEU A 175 9.66 -15.52 -4.72
CA LEU A 175 8.66 -16.57 -4.54
C LEU A 175 7.64 -16.42 -5.67
N TRP A 176 7.63 -17.35 -6.61
CA TRP A 176 6.80 -17.25 -7.82
C TRP A 176 5.33 -17.68 -7.64
N LYS A 177 5.02 -18.30 -6.49
CA LYS A 177 3.68 -18.74 -6.09
C LYS A 177 3.48 -18.39 -4.62
N PRO A 178 2.24 -18.23 -4.12
CA PRO A 178 1.98 -18.04 -2.71
C PRO A 178 2.58 -19.17 -1.87
N GLN A 179 3.33 -18.82 -0.83
CA GLN A 179 3.91 -19.77 0.12
C GLN A 179 3.59 -19.34 1.56
N PRO A 180 3.43 -20.29 2.49
CA PRO A 180 3.36 -19.97 3.92
C PRO A 180 4.62 -19.23 4.37
N LEU A 181 4.43 -18.18 5.15
CA LEU A 181 5.51 -17.42 5.78
C LEU A 181 5.66 -17.87 7.23
N SER A 182 6.90 -17.97 7.70
CA SER A 182 7.23 -18.49 9.03
C SER A 182 6.96 -17.50 10.16
N PHE A 183 6.83 -16.21 9.86
CA PHE A 183 6.58 -15.19 10.85
C PHE A 183 5.09 -15.08 11.24
N LYS A 184 4.84 -14.48 12.40
CA LYS A 184 3.50 -14.19 12.93
C LYS A 184 3.42 -12.73 13.36
N ALA A 185 2.25 -12.13 13.19
CA ALA A 185 1.98 -10.77 13.64
C ALA A 185 0.49 -10.55 13.93
N GLU A 186 0.20 -9.71 14.93
CA GLU A 186 -1.15 -9.20 15.17
C GLU A 186 -1.62 -8.32 14.01
N THR A 187 -0.76 -7.42 13.54
CA THR A 187 -0.99 -6.69 12.29
C THR A 187 0.32 -6.44 11.56
N PHE A 188 0.24 -5.97 10.32
CA PHE A 188 1.41 -5.78 9.49
C PHE A 188 1.25 -4.57 8.56
N CYS A 189 2.37 -3.98 8.17
CA CYS A 189 2.46 -2.95 7.14
C CYS A 189 3.56 -3.31 6.13
N LEU A 190 3.51 -2.74 4.94
CA LEU A 190 4.51 -2.97 3.91
C LEU A 190 5.20 -1.65 3.54
N GLY A 191 6.54 -1.70 3.45
CA GLY A 191 7.36 -0.67 2.82
C GLY A 191 7.90 -1.16 1.47
N ARG A 192 8.82 -0.42 0.82
CA ARG A 192 9.38 -0.78 -0.51
C ARG A 192 9.82 -2.23 -0.63
N ASP A 193 10.72 -2.60 0.26
CA ASP A 193 11.48 -3.85 0.30
C ASP A 193 11.46 -4.35 1.75
N ARG A 194 10.36 -4.09 2.46
CA ARG A 194 10.22 -4.33 3.90
C ARG A 194 8.82 -4.82 4.24
N THR A 195 8.75 -5.76 5.18
CA THR A 195 7.52 -6.16 5.86
C THR A 195 7.66 -5.79 7.32
N ILE A 196 6.73 -5.00 7.83
CA ILE A 196 6.70 -4.54 9.21
C ILE A 196 5.66 -5.38 9.93
N LEU A 197 6.11 -6.14 10.93
CA LEU A 197 5.30 -6.99 11.78
C LEU A 197 5.08 -6.26 13.10
N VAL A 198 3.84 -6.23 13.56
CA VAL A 198 3.44 -5.52 14.77
C VAL A 198 2.81 -6.52 15.74
N ASN A 199 3.43 -6.63 16.91
CA ASN A 199 2.98 -7.36 18.09
C ASN A 199 3.19 -6.44 19.31
N ASP A 200 3.61 -6.98 20.45
CA ASP A 200 4.16 -6.18 21.55
C ASP A 200 5.48 -5.47 21.19
N THR A 201 6.14 -5.90 20.11
CA THR A 201 7.29 -5.23 19.48
C THR A 201 7.00 -4.96 18.01
N ILE A 202 7.78 -4.07 17.40
CA ILE A 202 7.75 -3.83 15.96
C ILE A 202 8.99 -4.48 15.34
N THR A 203 8.79 -5.49 14.49
CA THR A 203 9.85 -6.17 13.74
C THR A 203 9.81 -5.76 12.28
N ILE A 204 10.93 -5.28 11.75
CA ILE A 204 11.07 -4.85 10.36
C ILE A 204 11.93 -5.89 9.66
N LEU A 205 11.32 -6.60 8.72
CA LEU A 205 11.99 -7.52 7.81
C LEU A 205 12.40 -6.80 6.52
N GLY A 206 13.35 -7.37 5.78
CA GLY A 206 13.75 -6.85 4.48
C GLY A 206 15.08 -6.09 4.49
N SER A 207 15.15 -5.03 3.68
CA SER A 207 16.36 -4.19 3.63
C SER A 207 16.54 -3.47 4.97
N GLU A 208 17.70 -3.65 5.61
CA GLU A 208 18.02 -3.10 6.95
C GLU A 208 17.03 -3.58 8.02
N PRO A 209 17.07 -4.89 8.36
CA PRO A 209 16.17 -5.43 9.37
C PRO A 209 16.44 -4.77 10.72
N LEU A 210 15.36 -4.49 11.45
CA LEU A 210 15.41 -3.77 12.72
C LEU A 210 14.27 -4.24 13.61
N GLU A 211 14.56 -4.45 14.89
CA GLU A 211 13.55 -4.72 15.91
C GLU A 211 13.48 -3.52 16.87
N LEU A 212 12.27 -3.02 17.08
CA LEU A 212 11.99 -1.94 18.02
C LEU A 212 11.23 -2.55 19.19
N SER A 213 11.85 -2.58 20.38
CA SER A 213 11.24 -3.04 21.63
C SER A 213 10.28 -1.99 22.21
N VAL A 214 9.32 -1.56 21.40
CA VAL A 214 8.29 -0.58 21.74
C VAL A 214 6.92 -1.14 21.39
N LYS A 215 5.96 -0.91 22.29
CA LYS A 215 4.56 -1.16 22.00
C LYS A 215 3.98 0.04 21.26
N ALA A 216 3.16 -0.22 20.24
CA ALA A 216 2.55 0.83 19.45
C ALA A 216 1.07 0.52 19.18
N HIS A 217 0.21 1.50 19.42
CA HIS A 217 -1.22 1.38 19.14
C HIS A 217 -1.54 1.37 17.65
N THR A 218 -0.73 2.08 16.86
CA THR A 218 -0.92 2.20 15.41
C THR A 218 0.42 2.33 14.75
N VAL A 219 0.62 1.56 13.68
CA VAL A 219 1.82 1.58 12.84
C VAL A 219 1.38 1.80 11.40
N LYS A 220 2.09 2.66 10.69
CA LYS A 220 1.94 2.89 9.25
C LYS A 220 3.33 2.91 8.61
N ALA A 221 3.43 2.34 7.42
CA ALA A 221 4.66 2.35 6.64
C ALA A 221 4.46 3.15 5.36
N MET A 222 5.48 3.92 5.01
CA MET A 222 5.66 4.53 3.70
C MET A 222 6.73 3.78 2.93
N TRP A 223 7.13 4.34 1.79
CA TRP A 223 8.10 3.72 0.89
C TRP A 223 9.42 3.37 1.60
N SER A 224 9.94 4.26 2.46
CA SER A 224 11.22 4.09 3.15
C SER A 224 11.22 4.52 4.64
N SER A 225 10.04 4.75 5.22
CA SER A 225 9.88 5.17 6.60
C SER A 225 8.70 4.47 7.25
N ILE A 226 8.74 4.39 8.58
CA ILE A 226 7.71 3.80 9.41
C ILE A 226 7.34 4.82 10.47
N HIS A 227 6.05 4.97 10.71
CA HIS A 227 5.46 5.92 11.65
C HIS A 227 4.60 5.13 12.61
N TYR A 228 4.79 5.35 13.90
CA TYR A 228 3.97 4.70 14.91
C TYR A 228 3.65 5.63 16.05
N ILE A 229 2.50 5.40 16.67
CA ILE A 229 2.12 6.07 17.90
C ILE A 229 2.58 5.16 19.04
N GLN A 230 3.52 5.62 19.86
CA GLN A 230 4.13 4.84 20.93
C GLN A 230 3.20 4.74 22.14
N ASP A 231 2.93 3.51 22.59
CA ASP A 231 2.17 3.24 23.80
C ASP A 231 3.08 3.32 25.03
N ASN A 232 2.84 4.33 25.86
CA ASN A 232 3.58 4.57 27.09
C ASN A 232 2.90 3.98 28.33
N GLY A 233 1.81 3.20 28.16
CA GLY A 233 1.15 2.46 29.24
C GLY A 233 0.43 3.31 30.29
N ARG A 234 0.09 4.57 30.01
CA ARG A 234 -0.53 5.49 30.99
C ARG A 234 -1.95 5.91 30.60
N LYS A 235 -2.88 5.85 31.56
CA LYS A 235 -4.34 5.99 31.40
C LYS A 235 -4.90 7.43 31.40
N HIS A 236 -4.08 8.46 31.61
CA HIS A 236 -4.58 9.85 31.79
C HIS A 236 -4.09 10.81 30.69
N ALA A 237 -5.05 11.48 30.07
CA ALA A 237 -4.94 12.19 28.79
C ALA A 237 -4.36 13.62 28.85
N LEU A 238 -3.87 14.10 30.01
CA LEU A 238 -3.53 15.52 30.18
C LEU A 238 -2.06 15.83 30.50
N ASP A 239 -1.20 14.83 30.72
CA ASP A 239 0.21 15.06 31.09
C ASP A 239 1.24 14.22 30.28
N GLY A 240 0.82 13.60 29.17
CA GLY A 240 1.72 12.76 28.37
C GLY A 240 1.13 12.43 27.02
N GLU A 241 1.33 13.33 26.06
CA GLU A 241 0.81 13.20 24.71
C GLU A 241 1.29 11.92 24.01
N ASN A 242 0.37 11.26 23.29
CA ASN A 242 0.67 10.14 22.40
C ASN A 242 1.79 10.52 21.42
N ARG A 243 2.98 9.94 21.61
CA ARG A 243 4.15 10.32 20.82
C ARG A 243 4.12 9.65 19.45
N ILE A 244 4.07 10.45 18.39
CA ILE A 244 4.32 9.98 17.03
C ILE A 244 5.83 9.87 16.85
N VAL A 245 6.30 8.66 16.54
CA VAL A 245 7.70 8.37 16.26
C VAL A 245 7.84 7.94 14.81
N SER A 246 8.85 8.49 14.13
CA SER A 246 9.18 8.15 12.75
C SER A 246 10.59 7.59 12.67
N VAL A 247 10.74 6.48 11.95
CA VAL A 247 12.03 5.81 11.74
C VAL A 247 12.22 5.56 10.24
N GLY A 248 13.38 5.91 9.70
CA GLY A 248 13.74 5.64 8.31
C GLY A 248 14.38 6.84 7.62
N ASN A 249 14.38 6.80 6.28
CA ASN A 249 14.94 7.85 5.45
C ASN A 249 14.17 9.17 5.68
N ASN A 250 14.89 10.27 5.90
CA ASN A 250 14.34 11.61 6.07
C ASN A 250 14.90 12.66 5.08
N LEU A 251 15.48 12.22 3.95
CA LEU A 251 16.11 13.13 2.96
C LEU A 251 15.18 14.19 2.37
N HIS A 252 13.86 14.02 2.50
CA HIS A 252 12.83 14.94 2.00
C HIS A 252 11.87 15.42 3.11
N GLY A 253 12.24 15.27 4.39
CA GLY A 253 11.37 15.69 5.52
C GLY A 253 10.16 14.78 5.76
N GLN A 254 10.22 13.53 5.27
CA GLN A 254 9.13 12.56 5.38
C GLN A 254 8.98 11.95 6.78
N CYS A 255 10.00 12.03 7.64
CA CYS A 255 9.91 11.62 9.04
C CYS A 255 9.35 12.76 9.90
N PHE A 256 8.38 12.44 10.75
CA PHE A 256 7.86 13.37 11.73
C PHE A 256 8.91 13.67 12.81
N ASP A 257 9.21 14.95 12.99
CA ASP A 257 9.95 15.42 14.16
C ASP A 257 8.97 15.91 15.24
N TYR A 258 8.78 15.07 16.26
CA TYR A 258 7.89 15.35 17.39
C TYR A 258 8.31 16.60 18.18
N ASN A 259 9.60 16.93 18.21
CA ASN A 259 10.12 18.00 19.05
C ASN A 259 10.06 19.38 18.37
N MET A 260 9.68 19.45 17.09
CA MET A 260 9.77 20.68 16.29
C MET A 260 8.43 21.42 16.06
N MET A 261 7.29 20.97 16.58
CA MET A 261 5.99 21.52 16.13
C MET A 261 4.95 21.79 17.22
N SER A 262 4.47 23.04 17.20
CA SER A 262 3.19 23.47 17.77
C SER A 262 2.00 22.85 17.00
N PRO A 263 0.78 22.80 17.58
CA PRO A 263 -0.36 22.06 17.04
C PRO A 263 -0.72 22.35 15.57
N MET A 264 -0.51 23.58 15.11
CA MET A 264 -0.81 24.00 13.73
C MET A 264 0.12 23.37 12.68
N LYS A 265 1.37 23.08 13.05
CA LYS A 265 2.31 22.41 12.13
C LYS A 265 2.13 20.88 12.14
N ALA A 266 1.65 20.29 13.24
CA ALA A 266 1.20 18.89 13.28
C ALA A 266 0.00 18.64 12.36
N LEU A 267 -0.96 19.59 12.32
CA LEU A 267 -2.07 19.58 11.35
C LEU A 267 -1.57 19.69 9.90
N MET A 268 -0.57 20.54 9.65
CA MET A 268 0.08 20.66 8.33
C MET A 268 0.86 19.39 7.94
N TRP A 269 1.43 18.64 8.89
CA TRP A 269 2.12 17.37 8.62
C TRP A 269 1.14 16.21 8.34
N ALA A 270 0.05 16.10 9.10
CA ALA A 270 -1.04 15.17 8.80
C ALA A 270 -1.68 15.53 7.44
N ALA A 271 -1.83 16.83 7.18
CA ALA A 271 -2.21 17.31 5.88
C ALA A 271 -1.17 16.96 4.83
N SER A 272 0.15 16.96 5.10
CA SER A 272 1.22 16.62 4.15
C SER A 272 1.34 15.12 3.81
N THR A 273 0.99 14.24 4.74
CA THR A 273 0.87 12.79 4.52
C THR A 273 -0.40 12.47 3.75
N ALA A 274 -1.48 13.21 4.00
CA ALA A 274 -2.61 13.28 3.09
C ALA A 274 -2.24 13.99 1.77
N TRP A 275 -1.37 15.01 1.76
CA TRP A 275 -0.91 15.83 0.61
C TRP A 275 0.04 15.05 -0.28
N PHE A 276 0.76 14.05 0.21
CA PHE A 276 1.48 13.12 -0.66
C PHE A 276 0.51 12.14 -1.32
N CYS A 277 -0.66 11.87 -0.70
CA CYS A 277 -1.82 11.26 -1.36
C CYS A 277 -2.68 12.25 -2.18
N LEU A 278 -2.57 13.57 -1.92
CA LEU A 278 -3.43 14.65 -2.47
C LEU A 278 -2.65 15.68 -3.30
N LYS A 279 -1.38 15.47 -3.65
CA LYS A 279 -0.62 16.36 -4.55
C LYS A 279 -1.15 16.31 -5.99
N THR A 280 -2.20 15.54 -6.22
CA THR A 280 -3.11 15.58 -7.36
C THR A 280 -4.20 16.67 -7.25
N THR A 281 -4.30 17.45 -6.17
CA THR A 281 -5.30 18.53 -6.06
C THR A 281 -4.83 19.64 -5.12
N ARG A 282 -4.42 20.79 -5.68
CA ARG A 282 -4.29 22.05 -4.92
C ARG A 282 -5.67 22.64 -4.68
N PHE A 283 -6.03 22.92 -3.43
CA PHE A 283 -7.11 23.85 -3.10
C PHE A 283 -6.50 25.22 -2.77
N SER A 284 -6.80 26.23 -3.58
CA SER A 284 -6.64 27.63 -3.18
C SER A 284 -7.98 28.09 -2.59
N LEU A 285 -8.00 28.42 -1.30
CA LEU A 285 -9.09 29.18 -0.71
C LEU A 285 -8.99 30.62 -1.19
N GLY A 286 -9.77 30.97 -2.20
CA GLY A 286 -10.06 32.36 -2.53
C GLY A 286 -10.93 32.93 -1.42
N ALA A 287 -10.34 33.76 -0.55
CA ALA A 287 -11.10 34.61 0.35
C ALA A 287 -11.86 35.64 -0.51
N GLY A 288 -13.15 35.41 -0.71
CA GLY A 288 -14.06 36.40 -1.27
C GLY A 288 -14.22 37.55 -0.27
N VAL A 289 -13.45 38.62 -0.48
CA VAL A 289 -13.74 39.91 0.14
C VAL A 289 -14.95 40.49 -0.59
N SER A 290 -16.07 40.59 0.10
CA SER A 290 -17.24 41.33 -0.35
C SER A 290 -16.91 42.82 -0.42
N THR A 291 -16.66 43.35 -1.61
CA THR A 291 -16.73 44.80 -1.83
C THR A 291 -18.16 45.16 -2.17
N GLY A 292 -18.88 45.68 -1.17
CA GLY A 292 -20.15 46.35 -1.36
C GLY A 292 -19.94 47.59 -2.25
N THR A 293 -20.68 47.64 -3.35
CA THR A 293 -20.89 48.87 -4.11
C THR A 293 -22.09 49.59 -3.52
N ALA A 294 -21.80 50.63 -2.74
CA ALA A 294 -22.72 51.74 -2.54
C ALA A 294 -22.05 52.97 -3.13
N VAL A 295 -22.61 53.56 -4.20
CA VAL A 295 -22.63 55.02 -4.38
C VAL A 295 -23.82 55.40 -5.28
N SER A 296 -24.63 56.31 -4.71
CA SER A 296 -25.53 57.34 -5.29
C SER A 296 -26.51 56.98 -6.40
#